data_AF-A0A938S694-F1
#
_entry.id   AF-A0A938S694-F1
#
_cell.length_a   1.000
_cell.length_b   1.000
_cell.length_c   1.000
_cell.angle_alpha   90.00
_cell.angle_beta   90.00
_cell.angle_gamma   90.00
#
_symmetry.space_group_name_H-M   'P 1'
#
loop_
_entity.id
_entity.type
_entity.pdbx_description
1 polymer ?
#
loop_
_entity_poly.entity_id
_entity_poly.type
_entity_poly.pdbx_seq_one_letter_code
_entity_poly.pdbx_strand_id
1 'polypeptide(L)'
;ELSKYAPKLITIEIDPEYIGKVIGPAGKMIKSLQEQTDTTIEIEEDGTIYISCVDGDGHLRAKEMIEAMTQPPVVGRLYKESKVVSVKEFGVFVEIVPGVEGLCHVSELSANYVKHVEDVCKMGDIIPVKLLSVDEQGRYKLSRRAALEEMGIQEEKRDDQGEHRRDDRRDDRRPDRRDDRRDRRPKSGGRR
;
A
#
# COMPACT_ATOMS: atom_id res chain seq x y z
N GLU A 1 -28.22 28.30 -29.21
CA GLU A 1 -27.14 28.26 -28.22
C GLU A 1 -27.75 28.54 -26.85
N LEU A 2 -27.70 27.56 -25.93
CA LEU A 2 -28.31 27.70 -24.60
C LEU A 2 -27.51 28.69 -23.74
N SER A 3 -28.25 29.46 -22.95
CA SER A 3 -27.82 30.62 -22.16
C SER A 3 -26.56 30.38 -21.33
N LYS A 4 -25.58 31.28 -21.48
CA LYS A 4 -24.30 31.35 -20.72
C LYS A 4 -24.46 31.50 -19.20
N TYR A 5 -25.67 31.76 -18.70
CA TYR A 5 -25.96 32.02 -17.29
C TYR A 5 -27.09 31.13 -16.73
N ALA A 6 -27.44 30.05 -17.44
CA ALA A 6 -28.37 29.08 -16.88
C ALA A 6 -27.65 28.28 -15.79
N PRO A 7 -28.11 28.28 -14.53
CA PRO A 7 -27.53 27.45 -13.50
C PRO A 7 -27.58 26.00 -13.96
N LYS A 8 -26.40 25.38 -14.05
CA LYS A 8 -26.30 23.97 -14.41
C LYS A 8 -26.59 23.17 -13.15
N LEU A 9 -27.69 22.44 -13.18
CA LEU A 9 -28.07 21.51 -12.13
C LEU A 9 -27.74 20.10 -12.61
N ILE A 10 -26.88 19.42 -11.87
CA ILE A 10 -26.53 18.02 -12.10
C ILE A 10 -27.06 17.23 -10.93
N THR A 11 -27.71 16.12 -11.24
CA THR A 11 -28.16 15.14 -10.25
C THR A 11 -27.27 13.91 -10.35
N ILE A 12 -26.80 13.44 -9.20
CA ILE A 12 -26.13 12.15 -9.06
C ILE A 12 -26.84 11.34 -8.00
N GLU A 13 -26.89 10.02 -8.19
CA GLU A 13 -27.45 9.09 -7.22
C GLU A 13 -26.32 8.32 -6.54
N ILE A 14 -26.37 8.24 -5.22
CA ILE A 14 -25.43 7.49 -4.40
C ILE A 14 -26.18 6.61 -3.41
N ASP A 15 -25.49 5.64 -2.81
CA ASP A 15 -26.09 4.81 -1.78
C ASP A 15 -26.24 5.63 -0.46
N PRO A 16 -27.44 5.62 0.18
CA PRO A 16 -27.73 6.41 1.38
C PRO A 16 -26.74 6.21 2.54
N GLU A 17 -26.10 5.05 2.61
CA GLU A 17 -25.10 4.76 3.65
C GLU A 17 -23.88 5.70 3.58
N TYR A 18 -23.59 6.27 2.40
CA TYR A 18 -22.44 7.17 2.19
C TYR A 18 -22.79 8.65 2.40
N ILE A 19 -24.08 9.01 2.52
CA ILE A 19 -24.50 10.41 2.76
C ILE A 19 -23.81 10.98 4.01
N GLY A 20 -23.80 10.22 5.10
CA GLY A 20 -23.17 10.64 6.35
C GLY A 20 -21.67 10.93 6.21
N LYS A 21 -20.98 10.20 5.31
CA LYS A 21 -19.55 10.39 5.01
C LYS A 21 -19.31 11.64 4.15
N VAL A 22 -20.17 11.88 3.16
CA VAL A 22 -20.06 13.05 2.27
C VAL A 22 -20.31 14.35 3.05
N ILE A 23 -21.26 14.35 3.98
CA ILE A 23 -21.53 15.50 4.86
C ILE A 23 -20.37 15.71 5.85
N GLY A 24 -19.88 14.61 6.44
CA GLY A 24 -18.84 14.63 7.46
C GLY A 24 -19.31 15.22 8.80
N PRO A 25 -18.47 15.21 9.85
CA PRO A 25 -18.85 15.67 11.17
C PRO A 25 -19.24 17.17 11.15
N ALA A 26 -20.45 17.46 11.61
CA ALA A 26 -21.06 18.80 11.62
C ALA A 26 -21.16 19.48 10.23
N GLY A 27 -21.20 18.71 9.14
CA GLY A 27 -21.31 19.25 7.78
C GLY A 27 -20.06 19.96 7.29
N LYS A 28 -18.90 19.73 7.93
CA LYS A 28 -17.65 20.38 7.52
C LYS A 28 -17.20 19.95 6.14
N MET A 29 -17.32 18.67 5.82
CA MET A 29 -16.83 18.11 4.56
C MET A 29 -17.62 18.69 3.38
N ILE A 30 -18.94 18.68 3.47
CA ILE A 30 -19.81 19.25 2.42
C ILE A 30 -19.66 20.76 2.28
N LYS A 31 -19.44 21.50 3.38
CA LYS A 31 -19.14 22.94 3.31
C LYS A 31 -17.80 23.22 2.64
N SER A 32 -16.75 22.47 3.00
CA SER A 32 -15.43 22.60 2.38
C SER A 32 -15.44 22.22 0.90
N LEU A 33 -16.28 21.27 0.50
CA LEU A 33 -16.42 20.87 -0.91
C LEU A 33 -17.16 21.95 -1.72
N GLN A 34 -18.25 22.50 -1.18
CA GLN A 34 -18.95 23.65 -1.76
C GLN A 34 -18.04 24.87 -1.91
N GLU A 35 -17.22 25.17 -0.90
CA GLU A 35 -16.27 26.29 -0.89
C GLU A 35 -15.11 26.08 -1.89
N GLN A 36 -14.59 24.86 -2.04
CA GLN A 36 -13.51 24.57 -3.00
C GLN A 36 -13.97 24.56 -4.45
N THR A 37 -15.23 24.22 -4.69
CA THR A 37 -15.78 24.03 -6.04
C THR A 37 -16.68 25.19 -6.49
N ASP A 38 -16.96 26.14 -5.61
CA ASP A 38 -17.93 27.21 -5.81
C ASP A 38 -19.29 26.67 -6.30
N THR A 39 -19.76 25.59 -5.66
CA THR A 39 -21.04 24.95 -5.97
C THR A 39 -21.96 24.92 -4.75
N THR A 40 -23.27 24.83 -4.98
CA THR A 40 -24.26 24.55 -3.95
C THR A 40 -24.68 23.10 -4.09
N ILE A 41 -24.48 22.32 -3.02
CA ILE A 41 -24.71 20.88 -3.00
C ILE A 41 -25.78 20.58 -1.97
N GLU A 42 -26.89 20.02 -2.44
CA GLU A 42 -27.99 19.52 -1.62
C GLU A 42 -28.01 18.00 -1.70
N ILE A 43 -28.17 17.34 -0.56
CA ILE A 43 -28.19 15.88 -0.45
C ILE A 43 -29.53 15.50 0.18
N GLU A 44 -30.28 14.67 -0.51
CA GLU A 44 -31.55 14.12 -0.04
C GLU A 44 -31.32 12.83 0.77
N GLU A 45 -32.30 12.48 1.59
CA GLU A 45 -32.26 11.26 2.42
C GLU A 45 -32.29 9.96 1.60
N ASP A 46 -32.70 10.03 0.34
CA ASP A 46 -32.76 8.90 -0.60
C ASP A 46 -31.44 8.63 -1.34
N GLY A 47 -30.40 9.46 -1.12
CA GLY A 47 -29.12 9.34 -1.81
C GLY A 47 -29.00 10.18 -3.08
N THR A 48 -30.01 10.99 -3.40
CA THR A 48 -29.95 11.94 -4.51
C THR A 48 -29.16 13.18 -4.10
N ILE A 49 -28.11 13.52 -4.86
CA ILE A 49 -27.33 14.73 -4.66
C ILE A 49 -27.56 15.69 -5.83
N TYR A 50 -28.00 16.90 -5.50
CA TYR A 50 -28.17 18.00 -6.43
C TYR A 50 -26.98 18.95 -6.33
N ILE A 51 -26.23 19.05 -7.42
CA ILE A 51 -25.11 19.97 -7.55
C ILE A 51 -25.56 21.12 -8.46
N SER A 52 -25.68 22.31 -7.90
CA SER A 52 -25.97 23.53 -8.66
C SER A 52 -24.75 24.43 -8.72
N CYS A 53 -24.48 24.99 -9.90
CA CYS A 53 -23.37 25.88 -10.14
C CYS A 53 -23.86 27.13 -10.86
N VAL A 54 -23.47 28.30 -10.36
CA VAL A 54 -23.92 29.60 -10.86
C VAL A 54 -23.14 30.03 -12.11
N ASP A 55 -21.85 29.66 -12.22
CA ASP A 55 -21.01 29.85 -13.41
C ASP A 55 -19.73 28.98 -13.36
N GLY A 56 -19.21 28.53 -14.52
CA GLY A 56 -17.95 27.77 -14.64
C GLY A 56 -18.04 26.23 -14.57
N ASP A 57 -16.87 25.57 -14.48
CA ASP A 57 -16.72 24.09 -14.46
C ASP A 57 -16.73 23.49 -13.04
N GLY A 58 -17.16 24.26 -12.04
CA GLY A 58 -17.22 23.83 -10.63
C GLY A 58 -18.10 22.60 -10.44
N HIS A 59 -19.22 22.53 -11.15
CA HIS A 59 -20.12 21.36 -11.16
C HIS A 59 -19.44 20.07 -11.62
N LEU A 60 -18.52 20.14 -12.58
CA LEU A 60 -17.80 18.96 -13.07
C LEU A 60 -16.79 18.47 -12.03
N ARG A 61 -16.07 19.40 -11.37
CA ARG A 61 -15.15 19.08 -10.28
C ARG A 61 -15.88 18.52 -9.06
N ALA A 62 -16.97 19.16 -8.65
CA ALA A 62 -17.80 18.68 -7.53
C ALA A 62 -18.33 17.28 -7.81
N LYS A 63 -18.81 17.03 -9.04
CA LYS A 63 -19.24 15.71 -9.48
C LYS A 63 -18.12 14.67 -9.36
N GLU A 64 -16.94 14.95 -9.93
CA GLU A 64 -15.80 14.03 -9.86
C GLU A 64 -15.36 13.75 -8.42
N MET A 65 -15.31 14.79 -7.57
CA MET A 65 -14.94 14.65 -6.16
C MET A 65 -15.96 13.81 -5.39
N ILE A 66 -17.25 14.05 -5.61
CA ILE A 66 -18.31 13.29 -4.93
C ILE A 66 -18.33 11.85 -5.44
N GLU A 67 -18.34 11.61 -6.75
CA GLU A 67 -18.30 10.26 -7.33
C GLU A 67 -17.07 9.46 -6.85
N ALA A 68 -15.91 10.11 -6.71
CA ALA A 68 -14.72 9.45 -6.19
C ALA A 68 -14.86 9.03 -4.71
N MET A 69 -15.62 9.78 -3.91
CA MET A 69 -15.86 9.48 -2.49
C MET A 69 -17.04 8.52 -2.27
N THR A 70 -18.00 8.50 -3.18
CA THR A 70 -19.26 7.75 -3.04
C THR A 70 -19.34 6.51 -3.91
N GLN A 71 -18.36 6.29 -4.80
CA GLN A 71 -18.29 5.04 -5.54
C GLN A 71 -18.12 3.88 -4.57
N PRO A 72 -19.05 2.91 -4.55
CA PRO A 72 -18.91 1.74 -3.73
C PRO A 72 -17.65 1.00 -4.15
N PRO A 73 -16.85 0.50 -3.19
CA PRO A 73 -15.61 -0.15 -3.51
C PRO A 73 -15.90 -1.45 -4.27
N VAL A 74 -15.52 -1.48 -5.54
CA VAL A 74 -15.78 -2.63 -6.41
C VAL A 74 -14.78 -3.74 -6.13
N VAL A 75 -15.30 -4.95 -5.90
CA VAL A 75 -14.47 -6.16 -5.73
C VAL A 75 -13.66 -6.39 -7.00
N GLY A 76 -12.36 -6.60 -6.84
CA GLY A 76 -11.40 -6.74 -7.93
C GLY A 76 -10.80 -5.43 -8.42
N ARG A 77 -11.24 -4.26 -7.92
CA ARG A 77 -10.63 -2.98 -8.26
C ARG A 77 -9.28 -2.81 -7.54
N LEU A 78 -8.33 -2.29 -8.29
CA LEU A 78 -7.01 -1.89 -7.81
C LEU A 78 -7.06 -0.45 -7.29
N TYR A 79 -6.75 -0.27 -6.01
CA TYR A 79 -6.59 1.04 -5.38
C TYR A 79 -5.10 1.31 -5.23
N LYS A 80 -4.57 2.25 -6.01
CA LYS A 80 -3.12 2.53 -6.04
C LYS A 80 -2.65 3.35 -4.84
N GLU A 81 -3.54 4.20 -4.33
CA GLU A 81 -3.27 5.15 -3.27
C GLU A 81 -4.20 4.86 -2.09
N SER A 82 -3.81 3.94 -1.21
CA SER A 82 -4.59 3.59 -0.03
C SER A 82 -3.78 3.81 1.23
N LYS A 83 -4.37 4.51 2.19
CA LYS A 83 -3.67 5.01 3.36
C LYS A 83 -3.74 4.00 4.50
N VAL A 84 -2.61 3.68 5.11
CA VAL A 84 -2.57 2.82 6.29
C VAL A 84 -3.09 3.59 7.50
N VAL A 85 -4.20 3.13 8.09
CA VAL A 85 -4.81 3.73 9.29
C VAL A 85 -4.23 3.11 10.56
N SER A 86 -4.08 1.78 10.58
CA SER A 86 -3.59 1.05 11.75
C SER A 86 -2.83 -0.21 11.34
N VAL A 87 -1.75 -0.51 12.04
CA VAL A 87 -0.94 -1.72 11.85
C VAL A 87 -1.12 -2.60 13.07
N LYS A 88 -1.41 -3.89 12.87
CA LYS A 88 -1.47 -4.92 13.91
C LYS A 88 -0.57 -6.10 13.55
N GLU A 89 -0.29 -6.96 14.52
CA GLU A 89 0.61 -8.12 14.34
C GLU A 89 0.12 -9.13 13.27
N PHE A 90 -1.20 -9.25 13.09
CA PHE A 90 -1.80 -10.18 12.12
C PHE A 90 -2.15 -9.53 10.77
N GLY A 91 -2.07 -8.20 10.66
CA GLY A 91 -2.51 -7.50 9.45
C GLY A 91 -2.60 -5.98 9.61
N VAL A 92 -2.96 -5.32 8.52
CA VAL A 92 -2.93 -3.86 8.37
C VAL A 92 -4.31 -3.38 7.93
N PHE A 93 -4.80 -2.35 8.59
CA PHE A 93 -6.02 -1.64 8.21
C PHE A 93 -5.65 -0.52 7.25
N VAL A 94 -6.22 -0.58 6.05
CA VAL A 94 -5.96 0.36 4.97
C VAL A 94 -7.28 1.00 4.56
N GLU A 95 -7.27 2.32 4.51
CA GLU A 95 -8.37 3.13 4.00
C GLU A 95 -8.21 3.30 2.48
N ILE A 96 -9.17 2.73 1.74
CA ILE A 96 -9.21 2.80 0.27
C ILE A 96 -9.99 4.02 -0.22
N VAL A 97 -11.01 4.41 0.56
CA VAL A 97 -11.91 5.54 0.32
C VAL A 97 -12.22 6.13 1.70
N PRO A 98 -12.43 7.45 1.84
CA PRO A 98 -12.73 8.07 3.13
C PRO A 98 -13.82 7.34 3.92
N GLY A 99 -13.48 6.77 5.07
CA GLY A 99 -14.39 6.00 5.93
C GLY A 99 -14.68 4.56 5.47
N VAL A 100 -13.98 4.04 4.47
CA VAL A 100 -14.00 2.63 4.06
C VAL A 100 -12.65 2.00 4.39
N GLU A 101 -12.63 1.21 5.46
CA GLU A 101 -11.45 0.50 5.93
C GLU A 101 -11.50 -0.97 5.53
N GLY A 102 -10.40 -1.47 4.99
CA GLY A 102 -10.22 -2.88 4.71
C GLY A 102 -9.06 -3.48 5.48
N LEU A 103 -9.16 -4.79 5.74
CA LEU A 103 -8.11 -5.56 6.38
C LEU A 103 -7.24 -6.21 5.30
N CYS A 104 -5.95 -5.90 5.31
CA CYS A 104 -4.92 -6.63 4.59
C CYS A 104 -4.24 -7.61 5.55
N HIS A 105 -4.36 -8.91 5.29
CA HIS A 105 -3.70 -9.93 6.12
C HIS A 105 -2.18 -9.91 5.91
N VAL A 106 -1.39 -10.30 6.92
CA VAL A 106 0.08 -10.36 6.81
C VAL A 106 0.57 -11.25 5.65
N SER A 107 -0.17 -12.31 5.33
CA SER A 107 0.13 -13.20 4.20
C SER A 107 -0.15 -12.59 2.83
N GLU A 108 -0.91 -11.49 2.77
CA GLU A 108 -1.29 -10.79 1.54
C GLU A 108 -0.52 -9.47 1.37
N LEU A 109 0.42 -9.16 2.27
CA LEU A 109 1.23 -7.95 2.23
C LEU A 109 2.42 -8.03 1.26
N SER A 110 3.11 -9.17 1.23
CA SER A 110 4.24 -9.45 0.32
C SER A 110 4.30 -10.95 0.03
N ALA A 111 4.97 -11.33 -1.06
CA ALA A 111 5.24 -12.73 -1.38
C ALA A 111 6.32 -13.35 -0.46
N ASN A 112 7.10 -12.52 0.22
CA ASN A 112 8.17 -12.96 1.12
C ASN A 112 7.68 -13.15 2.57
N TYR A 113 8.41 -13.93 3.35
CA TYR A 113 8.13 -14.10 4.78
C TYR A 113 8.40 -12.79 5.54
N VAL A 114 7.33 -12.16 6.03
CA VAL A 114 7.39 -10.93 6.81
C VAL A 114 7.49 -11.30 8.30
N LYS A 115 8.59 -10.89 8.95
CA LYS A 115 8.81 -11.14 10.39
C LYS A 115 8.06 -10.12 11.26
N HIS A 116 8.05 -8.86 10.84
CA HIS A 116 7.30 -7.77 11.47
C HIS A 116 6.58 -6.95 10.40
N VAL A 117 5.31 -6.69 10.62
CA VAL A 117 4.45 -5.95 9.68
C VAL A 117 4.91 -4.48 9.55
N GLU A 118 5.49 -3.95 10.63
CA GLU A 118 6.05 -2.60 10.71
C GLU A 118 7.27 -2.37 9.79
N ASP A 119 7.98 -3.44 9.39
CA ASP A 119 9.10 -3.35 8.45
C ASP A 119 8.62 -3.12 7.00
N VAL A 120 7.37 -3.47 6.70
CA VAL A 120 6.79 -3.44 5.33
C VAL A 120 5.92 -2.21 5.10
N CYS A 121 5.26 -1.72 6.15
CA CYS A 121 4.38 -0.56 6.09
C CYS A 121 4.22 0.08 7.47
N LYS A 122 4.23 1.40 7.50
CA LYS A 122 4.02 2.22 8.69
C LYS A 122 2.64 2.85 8.67
N MET A 123 2.18 3.28 9.85
CA MET A 123 0.96 4.07 9.95
C MET A 123 1.10 5.36 9.12
N GLY A 124 0.11 5.63 8.28
CA GLY A 124 0.07 6.78 7.38
C GLY A 124 0.71 6.55 6.01
N ASP A 125 1.35 5.39 5.76
CA ASP A 125 1.92 5.10 4.44
C ASP A 125 0.82 4.92 3.39
N ILE A 126 1.14 5.27 2.15
CA ILE A 126 0.28 5.05 0.99
C ILE A 126 0.76 3.80 0.27
N ILE A 127 -0.08 2.77 0.22
CA ILE A 127 0.23 1.48 -0.40
C ILE A 127 -0.83 1.09 -1.43
N PRO A 128 -0.45 0.40 -2.52
CA PRO A 128 -1.40 -0.14 -3.46
C PRO A 128 -2.03 -1.42 -2.91
N VAL A 129 -3.36 -1.52 -2.97
CA VAL A 129 -4.12 -2.68 -2.51
C VAL A 129 -5.26 -3.01 -3.48
N LYS A 130 -5.59 -4.29 -3.57
CA LYS A 130 -6.72 -4.78 -4.36
C LYS A 130 -7.80 -5.31 -3.44
N LEU A 131 -9.05 -4.95 -3.71
CA LEU A 131 -10.18 -5.53 -2.99
C LEU A 131 -10.45 -6.96 -3.49
N LEU A 132 -10.30 -7.96 -2.64
CA LEU A 132 -10.52 -9.37 -3.00
C LEU A 132 -11.98 -9.79 -2.81
N SER A 133 -12.58 -9.41 -1.69
CA SER A 133 -13.96 -9.76 -1.37
C SER A 133 -14.50 -8.86 -0.26
N VAL A 134 -15.82 -8.79 -0.16
CA VAL A 134 -16.52 -8.19 0.98
C VAL A 134 -17.22 -9.32 1.74
N ASP A 135 -16.97 -9.45 3.04
CA ASP A 135 -17.72 -10.39 3.89
C ASP A 135 -19.15 -9.87 4.12
N GLU A 136 -20.09 -10.76 4.47
CA GLU A 136 -21.49 -10.40 4.81
C GLU A 136 -21.63 -9.41 5.99
N GLN A 137 -20.56 -9.24 6.77
CA GLN A 137 -20.47 -8.25 7.86
C GLN A 137 -19.96 -6.87 7.39
N GLY A 138 -19.84 -6.64 6.08
CA GLY A 138 -19.33 -5.39 5.51
C GLY A 138 -17.82 -5.20 5.68
N ARG A 139 -17.07 -6.28 5.92
CA ARG A 139 -15.61 -6.23 6.06
C ARG A 139 -14.92 -6.43 4.72
N TYR A 140 -14.10 -5.48 4.32
CA TYR A 140 -13.35 -5.49 3.07
C TYR A 140 -12.03 -6.28 3.24
N LYS A 141 -11.84 -7.35 2.47
CA LYS A 141 -10.57 -8.09 2.42
C LYS A 141 -9.69 -7.52 1.33
N LEU A 142 -8.54 -6.98 1.72
CA LEU A 142 -7.57 -6.36 0.83
C LEU A 142 -6.36 -7.27 0.64
N SER A 143 -5.74 -7.20 -0.54
CA SER A 143 -4.44 -7.82 -0.80
C SER A 143 -3.52 -6.87 -1.53
N ARG A 144 -2.33 -6.66 -0.97
CA ARG A 144 -1.25 -5.91 -1.60
C ARG A 144 -0.52 -6.76 -2.63
N ARG A 145 -0.37 -8.07 -2.37
CA ARG A 145 0.25 -9.01 -3.32
C ARG A 145 -0.49 -9.04 -4.66
N ALA A 146 -1.81 -9.19 -4.63
CA ALA A 146 -2.61 -9.21 -5.86
C ALA A 146 -2.55 -7.86 -6.61
N ALA A 147 -2.38 -6.75 -5.88
CA ALA A 147 -2.17 -5.43 -6.47
C ALA A 147 -0.81 -5.31 -7.17
N LEU A 148 0.26 -5.83 -6.55
CA LEU A 148 1.62 -5.84 -7.13
C LEU A 148 1.71 -6.73 -8.37
N GLU A 149 1.08 -7.91 -8.32
CA GLU A 149 1.00 -8.83 -9.47
C GLU A 149 0.28 -8.19 -10.67
N GLU A 150 -0.84 -7.49 -10.43
CA GLU A 150 -1.62 -6.84 -11.49
C GLU A 150 -0.94 -5.60 -12.07
N MET A 151 -0.13 -4.88 -11.28
CA MET A 151 0.71 -3.79 -11.78
C MET A 151 1.93 -4.30 -12.58
N GLY A 152 2.19 -5.60 -12.63
CA GLY A 152 3.36 -6.17 -13.30
C GLY A 152 4.68 -5.77 -12.64
N ILE A 153 4.64 -5.25 -11.41
CA ILE A 153 5.83 -4.89 -10.64
C ILE A 153 6.34 -6.19 -10.03
N GLN A 154 7.30 -6.83 -10.70
CA GLN A 154 8.14 -7.82 -10.05
C GLN A 154 8.92 -7.06 -8.97
N GLU A 155 8.80 -7.49 -7.70
CA GLU A 155 9.72 -7.04 -6.66
C GLU A 155 11.13 -7.30 -7.19
N GLU A 156 11.83 -6.25 -7.64
CA GLU A 156 13.25 -6.33 -7.86
C GLU A 156 13.84 -6.77 -6.53
N LYS A 157 14.35 -8.00 -6.50
CA LYS A 157 15.19 -8.47 -5.41
C LYS A 157 16.29 -7.44 -5.26
N ARG A 158 16.17 -6.58 -4.24
CA ARG A 158 17.36 -5.96 -3.67
C ARG A 158 18.08 -7.13 -3.01
N ASP A 159 18.95 -7.76 -3.78
CA ASP A 159 19.98 -8.63 -3.26
C ASP A 159 20.80 -7.77 -2.30
N ASP A 160 20.40 -7.78 -1.03
CA ASP A 160 21.26 -7.33 0.05
C ASP A 160 22.43 -8.30 0.05
N GLN A 161 23.46 -7.96 -0.72
CA GLN A 161 24.76 -8.61 -0.65
C GLN A 161 25.26 -8.39 0.77
N GLY A 162 24.92 -9.33 1.65
CA GLY A 162 25.53 -9.48 2.94
C GLY A 162 27.03 -9.56 2.74
N GLU A 163 27.74 -8.47 3.06
CA GLU A 163 29.18 -8.44 3.14
C GLU A 163 29.61 -9.23 4.39
N HIS A 164 29.42 -10.54 4.36
CA HIS A 164 30.11 -11.47 5.24
C HIS A 164 31.44 -11.82 4.58
N ARG A 165 32.43 -10.96 4.81
CA ARG A 165 33.85 -11.33 4.67
C ARG A 165 34.17 -12.42 5.70
N ARG A 166 33.87 -13.67 5.36
CA ARG A 166 34.52 -14.83 5.96
C ARG A 166 35.80 -15.08 5.15
N ASP A 167 36.89 -14.50 5.62
CA ASP A 167 38.24 -14.77 5.12
C ASP A 167 38.67 -16.17 5.61
N ASP A 168 38.06 -17.20 5.04
CA ASP A 168 38.47 -18.61 5.22
C ASP A 168 39.57 -18.94 4.22
N ARG A 169 40.80 -18.45 4.47
CA ARG A 169 42.01 -19.00 3.82
C ARG A 169 42.41 -20.31 4.50
N ARG A 170 41.74 -21.37 4.07
CA ARG A 170 42.21 -22.76 4.16
C ARG A 170 43.34 -22.98 3.16
N ASP A 171 44.51 -23.37 3.65
CA ASP A 171 44.96 -24.78 3.66
C ASP A 171 45.71 -25.13 2.38
N ASP A 172 46.92 -24.58 2.26
CA ASP A 172 47.90 -25.01 1.26
C ASP A 172 48.44 -26.39 1.65
N ARG A 173 47.78 -27.38 1.07
CA ARG A 173 48.20 -28.77 0.95
C ARG A 173 49.69 -28.87 0.61
N ARG A 174 50.46 -29.42 1.53
CA ARG A 174 51.69 -30.16 1.22
C ARG A 174 51.34 -31.38 0.35
N PRO A 175 52.07 -31.56 -0.74
CA PRO A 175 52.70 -32.87 -0.93
C PRO A 175 54.12 -32.74 -1.52
N ASP A 176 55.08 -33.48 -0.97
CA ASP A 176 55.68 -34.61 -1.70
C ASP A 176 56.86 -35.24 -0.93
N ARG A 177 56.72 -36.56 -0.75
CA ARG A 177 57.67 -37.63 -1.07
C ARG A 177 59.06 -37.73 -0.40
N ARG A 178 59.28 -38.98 0.04
CA ARG A 178 60.48 -39.85 -0.08
C ARG A 178 61.58 -39.70 0.98
N ASP A 179 61.47 -40.60 1.97
CA ASP A 179 62.35 -41.78 2.10
C ASP A 179 63.76 -41.62 1.52
N ASP A 180 64.76 -41.43 2.40
CA ASP A 180 66.07 -42.01 2.19
C ASP A 180 66.81 -42.25 3.50
N ARG A 181 67.08 -43.54 3.74
CA ARG A 181 67.99 -44.07 4.75
C ARG A 181 69.42 -43.63 4.43
N ARG A 182 70.19 -43.21 5.43
CA ARG A 182 71.51 -43.79 5.80
C ARG A 182 72.29 -42.94 6.80
N ASP A 183 72.69 -43.62 7.88
CA ASP A 183 74.03 -43.66 8.46
C ASP A 183 74.92 -42.40 8.38
N ARG A 184 75.28 -41.85 9.55
CA ARG A 184 76.64 -41.99 10.12
C ARG A 184 76.85 -41.10 11.35
N ARG A 185 77.11 -41.75 12.49
CA ARG A 185 78.05 -41.25 13.54
C ARG A 185 79.44 -41.05 12.89
N PRO A 186 80.39 -40.23 13.42
CA PRO A 186 80.73 -40.22 14.86
C PRO A 186 81.22 -38.89 15.50
N LYS A 187 81.35 -38.96 16.84
CA LYS A 187 82.30 -38.32 17.79
C LYS A 187 82.94 -36.97 17.42
N SER A 188 82.93 -36.01 18.35
CA SER A 188 84.05 -35.75 19.31
C SER A 188 84.05 -34.32 19.88
N GLY A 189 84.36 -34.20 21.18
CA GLY A 189 84.97 -33.03 21.85
C GLY A 189 84.04 -31.82 22.07
N GLY A 190 83.98 -31.16 23.22
CA GLY A 190 84.80 -31.20 24.43
C GLY A 190 85.00 -29.77 24.94
N ARG A 191 84.94 -29.62 26.28
CA ARG A 191 85.40 -28.48 27.09
C ARG A 191 84.56 -27.19 26.95
N ARG A 192 84.30 -26.44 28.02
CA ARG A 192 84.94 -26.34 29.33
C ARG A 192 83.93 -25.76 30.32
#